data_AF-A0A2D6MG21-F1
#
_entry.id   AF-A0A2D6MG21-F1
#
_cell.length_a   1.000
_cell.length_b   1.000
_cell.length_c   1.000
_cell.angle_alpha   90.00
_cell.angle_beta   90.00
_cell.angle_gamma   90.00
#
_symmetry.space_group_name_H-M   'P 1'
#
loop_
_entity.id
_entity.type
_entity.pdbx_description
1 polymer ?
#
loop_
_entity_poly.entity_id
_entity_poly.type
_entity_poly.pdbx_seq_one_letter_code
_entity_poly.pdbx_strand_id
1 'polypeptide(L)'
;MNYNSLLDKLKKFSKIIVTGPQRSGTTYMTYILAKDLNYKKIDEIVYREKFTPTTKLFIKELNKENIVIQAPTQTHILHKLKYDSKMIIIFIHRDDNDIIKSEDRIGWHKKCFKTEELPKYLKLCESDFNEYREKFLSFKRNSHLKKFVWNNLQKPIMKNTFVEVEYDILEQTKEFIPKSKRINFDSKQIK
;
A
#
# COMPACT_ATOMS: atom_id res chain seq x y z
N MET A 1 -15.22 7.75 -8.11
CA MET A 1 -15.36 8.04 -6.67
C MET A 1 -14.59 9.31 -6.37
N ASN A 2 -15.13 10.23 -5.58
CA ASN A 2 -14.42 11.45 -5.14
C ASN A 2 -13.94 11.30 -3.68
N TYR A 3 -13.05 12.17 -3.22
CA TYR A 3 -12.43 12.04 -1.90
C TYR A 3 -13.45 12.08 -0.74
N ASN A 4 -14.44 12.97 -0.80
CA ASN A 4 -15.48 13.05 0.24
C ASN A 4 -16.32 11.77 0.31
N SER A 5 -16.71 11.21 -0.84
CA SER A 5 -17.45 9.94 -0.89
C SER A 5 -16.62 8.75 -0.37
N LEU A 6 -15.30 8.77 -0.58
CA LEU A 6 -14.39 7.82 0.04
C LEU A 6 -14.39 8.00 1.56
N LEU A 7 -14.21 9.23 2.05
CA LEU A 7 -14.18 9.54 3.48
C LEU A 7 -15.46 9.08 4.19
N ASP A 8 -16.63 9.35 3.60
CA ASP A 8 -17.92 8.91 4.15
C ASP A 8 -18.07 7.39 4.20
N LYS A 9 -17.56 6.68 3.19
CA LYS A 9 -17.48 5.22 3.21
C LYS A 9 -16.57 4.73 4.35
N LEU A 10 -15.43 5.39 4.56
CA LEU A 10 -14.41 4.98 5.52
C LEU A 10 -14.83 5.18 6.98
N LYS A 11 -15.72 6.12 7.29
CA LYS A 11 -16.26 6.36 8.66
C LYS A 11 -16.89 5.12 9.30
N LYS A 12 -17.26 4.10 8.52
CA LYS A 12 -17.86 2.83 9.00
C LYS A 12 -16.82 1.83 9.51
N PHE A 13 -15.53 2.08 9.27
CA PHE A 13 -14.44 1.16 9.55
C PHE A 13 -13.47 1.81 10.53
N SER A 14 -13.15 1.12 11.63
CA SER A 14 -12.15 1.59 12.60
C SER A 14 -10.73 1.14 12.24
N LYS A 15 -10.55 0.28 11.22
CA LYS A 15 -9.23 -0.18 10.75
C LYS A 15 -9.11 0.02 9.25
N ILE A 16 -8.24 0.93 8.84
CA ILE A 16 -8.04 1.26 7.43
C ILE A 16 -6.60 0.91 7.04
N ILE A 17 -6.45 -0.05 6.13
CA ILE A 17 -5.17 -0.44 5.56
C ILE A 17 -4.99 0.30 4.24
N VAL A 18 -3.97 1.15 4.13
CA VAL A 18 -3.64 1.84 2.88
C VAL A 18 -2.44 1.16 2.23
N THR A 19 -2.64 0.61 1.04
CA THR A 19 -1.65 -0.23 0.35
C THR A 19 -1.60 0.05 -1.16
N GLY A 20 -0.73 -0.66 -1.86
CA GLY A 20 -0.45 -0.47 -3.28
C GLY A 20 1.04 -0.64 -3.60
N PRO A 21 1.45 -0.44 -4.86
CA PRO A 21 2.85 -0.33 -5.21
C PRO A 21 3.59 0.71 -4.36
N GLN A 22 4.88 0.49 -4.08
CA GLN A 22 5.71 1.54 -3.51
C GLN A 22 5.64 2.78 -4.43
N ARG A 23 5.71 3.97 -3.84
CA ARG A 23 5.63 5.26 -4.56
C ARG A 23 4.28 5.57 -5.22
N SER A 24 3.23 4.79 -4.95
CA SER A 24 1.85 5.05 -5.44
C SER A 24 1.10 6.14 -4.67
N GLY A 25 1.66 6.71 -3.60
CA GLY A 25 0.99 7.74 -2.78
C GLY A 25 0.46 7.24 -1.43
N THR A 26 0.78 6.00 -1.03
CA THR A 26 0.35 5.41 0.25
C THR A 26 0.66 6.29 1.45
N THR A 27 1.86 6.88 1.55
CA THR A 27 2.25 7.74 2.68
C THR A 27 1.32 8.96 2.83
N TYR A 28 1.05 9.65 1.73
CA TYR A 28 0.20 10.83 1.74
C TYR A 28 -1.26 10.46 2.03
N MET A 29 -1.78 9.42 1.37
CA MET A 29 -3.13 8.91 1.63
C MET A 29 -3.33 8.50 3.10
N THR A 30 -2.39 7.75 3.68
CA THR A 30 -2.45 7.38 5.10
C THR A 30 -2.49 8.60 6.00
N TYR A 31 -1.68 9.62 5.73
CA TYR A 31 -1.66 10.85 6.50
C TYR A 31 -2.99 11.61 6.42
N ILE A 32 -3.46 11.91 5.21
CA ILE A 32 -4.65 12.74 5.04
C ILE A 32 -5.91 12.04 5.57
N LEU A 33 -6.03 10.72 5.37
CA LEU A 33 -7.13 9.95 5.94
C LEU A 33 -7.07 9.89 7.47
N ALA A 34 -5.88 9.71 8.06
CA ALA A 34 -5.74 9.72 9.51
C ALA A 34 -6.17 11.06 10.11
N LYS A 35 -5.80 12.16 9.46
CA LYS A 35 -6.20 13.51 9.85
C LYS A 35 -7.70 13.72 9.73
N ASP A 36 -8.28 13.46 8.55
CA ASP A 36 -9.67 13.77 8.25
C ASP A 36 -10.67 12.85 8.97
N LEU A 37 -10.25 11.64 9.35
CA LEU A 37 -11.03 10.72 10.19
C LEU A 37 -10.75 10.87 11.69
N ASN A 38 -9.77 11.70 12.08
CA ASN A 38 -9.26 11.79 13.45
C ASN A 38 -8.81 10.43 14.02
N TYR A 39 -8.08 9.66 13.20
CA TYR A 39 -7.55 8.33 13.51
C TYR A 39 -6.04 8.38 13.73
N LYS A 40 -5.52 7.37 14.43
CA LYS A 40 -4.07 7.23 14.61
C LYS A 40 -3.41 6.74 13.33
N LYS A 41 -2.50 7.54 12.78
CA LYS A 41 -1.60 7.12 11.69
C LYS A 41 -0.59 6.08 12.21
N ILE A 42 -0.47 4.96 11.51
CA ILE A 42 0.58 3.96 11.72
C ILE A 42 1.46 3.90 10.46
N ASP A 43 2.73 4.29 10.61
CA ASP A 43 3.74 4.23 9.55
C ASP A 43 4.36 2.84 9.45
N GLU A 44 4.90 2.49 8.29
CA GLU A 44 5.63 1.23 8.10
C GLU A 44 6.86 1.08 9.00
N ILE A 45 7.37 2.18 9.56
CA ILE A 45 8.47 2.17 10.53
C ILE A 45 8.05 1.52 11.86
N VAL A 46 6.78 1.61 12.24
CA VAL A 46 6.28 1.13 13.54
C VAL A 46 6.34 -0.40 13.66
N TYR A 47 6.21 -1.12 12.55
CA TYR A 47 6.19 -2.57 12.53
C TYR A 47 7.43 -3.19 11.86
N ARG A 48 8.60 -2.60 12.09
CA ARG A 48 9.90 -3.13 11.63
C ARG A 48 10.65 -3.85 12.74
N GLU A 49 11.37 -4.89 12.36
CA GLU A 49 12.48 -5.42 13.15
C GLU A 49 13.79 -5.03 12.45
N LYS A 50 14.70 -4.37 13.17
CA LYS A 50 15.87 -3.70 12.61
C LYS A 50 15.45 -2.71 11.51
N PHE A 51 15.69 -3.04 10.25
CA PHE A 51 15.38 -2.18 9.11
C PHE A 51 14.22 -2.69 8.24
N THR A 52 13.62 -3.84 8.58
CA THR A 52 12.67 -4.55 7.70
C THR A 52 11.29 -4.68 8.35
N PRO A 53 10.21 -4.23 7.68
CA PRO A 53 8.83 -4.48 8.14
C PRO A 53 8.52 -5.97 8.27
N THR A 54 7.97 -6.39 9.41
CA THR A 54 7.60 -7.79 9.65
C THR A 54 6.08 -7.97 9.67
N THR A 55 5.64 -9.07 9.07
CA THR A 55 4.21 -9.45 9.05
C THR A 55 3.67 -9.65 10.47
N LYS A 56 4.47 -10.18 11.39
CA LYS A 56 4.07 -10.40 12.79
C LYS A 56 3.73 -9.08 13.49
N LEU A 57 4.59 -8.06 13.37
CA LEU A 57 4.34 -6.76 13.97
C LEU A 57 3.20 -6.02 13.27
N PHE A 58 3.10 -6.14 11.94
CA PHE A 58 1.97 -5.60 11.18
C PHE A 58 0.62 -6.15 11.70
N ILE A 59 0.50 -7.47 11.86
CA ILE A 59 -0.71 -8.11 12.40
C ILE A 59 -0.99 -7.63 13.83
N LYS A 60 0.04 -7.43 14.67
CA LYS A 60 -0.14 -6.88 16.02
C LYS A 60 -0.74 -5.48 15.99
N GLU A 61 -0.33 -4.63 15.04
CA GLU A 61 -0.89 -3.29 14.89
C GLU A 61 -2.36 -3.30 14.46
N LEU A 62 -2.81 -4.32 13.71
CA LEU A 62 -4.22 -4.51 13.32
C LEU A 62 -5.17 -4.87 14.48
N ASN A 63 -4.64 -5.14 15.69
CA ASN A 63 -5.46 -5.30 16.89
C ASN A 63 -5.95 -3.97 17.47
N LYS A 64 -5.41 -2.84 17.00
CA LYS A 64 -5.83 -1.49 17.42
C LYS A 64 -7.05 -1.03 16.62
N GLU A 65 -7.78 -0.10 17.20
CA GLU A 65 -8.96 0.52 16.59
C GLU A 65 -8.70 2.01 16.33
N ASN A 66 -9.49 2.59 15.41
CA ASN A 66 -9.37 3.96 14.93
C ASN A 66 -7.97 4.26 14.40
N ILE A 67 -7.50 3.39 13.50
CA ILE A 67 -6.17 3.46 12.89
C ILE A 67 -6.24 3.56 11.37
N VAL A 68 -5.26 4.28 10.80
CA VAL A 68 -4.94 4.23 9.38
C VAL A 68 -3.50 3.76 9.24
N ILE A 69 -3.28 2.56 8.71
CA ILE A 69 -1.97 1.94 8.60
C ILE A 69 -1.47 1.99 7.15
N GLN A 70 -0.30 2.59 6.96
CA GLN A 70 0.42 2.51 5.69
C GLN A 70 1.01 1.10 5.56
N ALA A 71 0.75 0.39 4.45
CA ALA A 71 1.18 -1.00 4.26
C ALA A 71 1.56 -1.43 2.83
N PRO A 72 2.31 -0.66 2.01
CA PRO A 72 2.81 -1.14 0.73
C PRO A 72 3.73 -2.36 0.90
N THR A 73 4.52 -2.49 1.97
CA THR A 73 5.41 -3.66 2.16
C THR A 73 4.69 -4.95 2.57
N GLN A 74 3.39 -4.89 2.89
CA GLN A 74 2.57 -6.03 3.31
C GLN A 74 1.52 -6.42 2.26
N THR A 75 1.59 -5.87 1.04
CA THR A 75 0.66 -6.19 -0.06
C THR A 75 0.54 -7.69 -0.30
N HIS A 76 1.63 -8.45 -0.20
CA HIS A 76 1.67 -9.89 -0.46
C HIS A 76 0.75 -10.75 0.45
N ILE A 77 0.36 -10.28 1.64
CA ILE A 77 -0.44 -11.09 2.60
C ILE A 77 -1.91 -10.68 2.75
N LEU A 78 -2.40 -9.68 2.01
CA LEU A 78 -3.69 -9.05 2.30
C LEU A 78 -4.89 -10.03 2.28
N HIS A 79 -4.90 -10.97 1.32
CA HIS A 79 -5.93 -12.02 1.22
C HIS A 79 -5.87 -13.07 2.35
N LYS A 80 -4.75 -13.15 3.08
CA LYS A 80 -4.58 -14.05 4.23
C LYS A 80 -5.08 -13.45 5.54
N LEU A 81 -5.38 -12.14 5.56
CA LEU A 81 -5.91 -11.51 6.75
C LEU A 81 -7.25 -12.15 7.12
N LYS A 82 -7.46 -12.42 8.41
CA LYS A 82 -8.75 -12.88 8.93
C LYS A 82 -9.81 -11.84 8.58
N TYR A 83 -11.02 -12.31 8.29
CA TYR A 83 -12.16 -11.42 8.09
C TYR A 83 -12.39 -10.59 9.35
N ASP A 84 -12.53 -9.28 9.17
CA ASP A 84 -12.87 -8.32 10.21
C ASP A 84 -13.82 -7.29 9.62
N SER A 85 -15.06 -7.25 10.13
CA SER A 85 -16.10 -6.34 9.63
C SER A 85 -15.77 -4.86 9.85
N LYS A 86 -14.81 -4.56 10.73
CA LYS A 86 -14.32 -3.20 11.00
C LYS A 86 -13.11 -2.81 10.15
N MET A 87 -12.63 -3.72 9.29
CA MET A 87 -11.46 -3.52 8.45
C MET A 87 -11.84 -3.23 6.99
N ILE A 88 -11.17 -2.22 6.42
CA ILE A 88 -11.19 -1.97 4.99
C ILE A 88 -9.76 -1.80 4.44
N ILE A 89 -9.53 -2.36 3.26
CA ILE A 89 -8.28 -2.25 2.52
C ILE A 89 -8.47 -1.24 1.37
N ILE A 90 -7.62 -0.23 1.31
CA ILE A 90 -7.54 0.73 0.21
C ILE A 90 -6.32 0.38 -0.63
N PHE A 91 -6.52 -0.06 -1.86
CA PHE A 91 -5.43 -0.26 -2.81
C PHE A 91 -5.33 0.95 -3.74
N ILE A 92 -4.19 1.65 -3.71
CA ILE A 92 -3.95 2.83 -4.54
C ILE A 92 -3.33 2.41 -5.87
N HIS A 93 -3.97 2.81 -6.95
CA HIS A 93 -3.45 2.75 -8.31
C HIS A 93 -2.76 4.06 -8.67
N ARG A 94 -1.65 3.95 -9.38
CA ARG A 94 -0.92 5.06 -9.98
C ARG A 94 -0.29 4.58 -11.27
N ASP A 95 -0.16 5.47 -12.25
CA ASP A 95 0.54 5.18 -13.51
C ASP A 95 1.92 4.55 -13.25
N ASP A 96 2.21 3.47 -13.98
CA ASP A 96 3.44 2.69 -13.78
C ASP A 96 4.68 3.49 -14.19
N ASN A 97 4.61 4.31 -15.22
CA ASN A 97 5.75 5.13 -15.63
C ASN A 97 6.09 6.15 -14.55
N ASP A 98 5.09 6.73 -13.90
CA ASP A 98 5.25 7.67 -12.80
C ASP A 98 5.81 6.99 -11.54
N ILE A 99 5.40 5.75 -11.24
CA ILE A 99 6.00 4.94 -10.18
C ILE A 99 7.47 4.63 -10.51
N ILE A 100 7.75 4.12 -11.70
CA ILE A 100 9.10 3.73 -12.14
C ILE A 100 10.06 4.93 -12.09
N LYS A 101 9.66 6.08 -12.65
CA LYS A 101 10.44 7.34 -12.57
C LYS A 101 10.72 7.72 -11.12
N SER A 102 9.75 7.56 -10.22
CA SER A 102 9.90 7.87 -8.79
C SER A 102 10.83 6.88 -8.07
N GLU A 103 10.72 5.59 -8.36
CA GLU A 103 11.59 4.53 -7.80
C GLU A 103 13.04 4.70 -8.27
N ASP A 104 13.25 4.94 -9.57
CA ASP A 104 14.56 5.11 -10.18
C ASP A 104 15.25 6.38 -9.67
N ARG A 105 14.52 7.50 -9.51
CA ARG A 105 15.06 8.75 -8.93
C ARG A 105 15.70 8.57 -7.56
N ILE A 106 15.13 7.72 -6.71
CA ILE A 106 15.65 7.48 -5.33
C ILE A 106 16.50 6.20 -5.23
N GLY A 107 16.69 5.51 -6.36
CA GLY A 107 17.39 4.22 -6.43
C GLY A 107 16.72 3.09 -5.65
N TRP A 108 15.42 3.19 -5.35
CA TRP A 108 14.72 2.20 -4.52
C TRP A 108 14.65 0.84 -5.20
N HIS A 109 14.37 0.82 -6.51
CA HIS A 109 14.26 -0.43 -7.27
C HIS A 109 15.53 -1.28 -7.18
N LYS A 110 16.70 -0.65 -7.39
CA LYS A 110 18.01 -1.32 -7.32
C LYS A 110 18.32 -1.84 -5.91
N LYS A 111 17.88 -1.12 -4.87
CA LYS A 111 18.18 -1.43 -3.47
C LYS A 111 17.29 -2.52 -2.87
N CYS A 112 15.99 -2.51 -3.19
CA CYS A 112 14.99 -3.24 -2.41
C CYS A 112 14.18 -4.27 -3.23
N PHE A 113 14.08 -4.16 -4.57
CA PHE A 113 13.16 -5.03 -5.31
C PHE A 113 13.58 -6.51 -5.25
N LYS A 114 14.82 -6.82 -5.64
CA LYS A 114 15.33 -8.21 -5.67
C LYS A 114 15.62 -8.77 -4.27
N THR A 115 16.01 -7.91 -3.35
CA THR A 115 16.53 -8.27 -2.02
C THR A 115 15.43 -8.35 -0.96
N GLU A 116 14.36 -7.56 -1.08
CA GLU A 116 13.31 -7.47 -0.06
C GLU A 116 11.92 -7.83 -0.61
N GLU A 117 11.49 -7.21 -1.71
CA GLU A 117 10.08 -7.36 -2.15
C GLU A 117 9.83 -8.65 -2.93
N LEU A 118 10.63 -8.95 -3.95
CA LEU A 118 10.47 -10.18 -4.74
C LEU A 118 10.52 -11.44 -3.86
N PRO A 119 11.45 -11.60 -2.88
CA PRO A 119 11.46 -12.75 -1.99
C PRO A 119 10.15 -12.95 -1.19
N LYS A 120 9.49 -11.87 -0.74
CA LYS A 120 8.19 -11.97 -0.04
C LYS A 120 7.11 -12.53 -0.96
N TYR A 121 7.11 -12.10 -2.22
CA TYR A 121 6.20 -12.59 -3.24
C TYR A 121 6.51 -14.00 -3.70
N LEU A 122 7.79 -14.39 -3.80
CA LEU A 122 8.16 -15.77 -4.09
C LEU A 122 7.72 -16.72 -2.98
N LYS A 123 7.89 -16.33 -1.71
CA LYS A 123 7.37 -17.10 -0.57
C LYS A 123 5.85 -17.23 -0.59
N LEU A 124 5.14 -16.17 -0.98
CA LEU A 124 3.70 -16.23 -1.21
C LEU A 124 3.34 -17.21 -2.34
N CYS A 125 4.05 -17.12 -3.46
CA CYS A 125 3.86 -17.95 -4.63
C CYS A 125 4.01 -19.43 -4.28
N GLU A 126 5.09 -19.78 -3.57
CA GLU A 126 5.35 -21.14 -3.09
C GLU A 126 4.23 -21.67 -2.19
N SER A 127 3.60 -20.79 -1.37
CA SER A 127 2.56 -21.22 -0.45
C SER A 127 1.17 -21.39 -1.06
N ASP A 128 0.76 -20.49 -1.97
CA ASP A 128 -0.66 -20.45 -2.41
C ASP A 128 -0.86 -20.35 -3.92
N PHE A 129 0.19 -20.11 -4.71
CA PHE A 129 0.08 -19.81 -6.14
C PHE A 129 1.27 -20.40 -6.94
N ASN A 130 1.69 -21.62 -6.63
CA ASN A 130 2.95 -22.17 -7.11
C ASN A 130 3.01 -22.25 -8.65
N GLU A 131 1.86 -22.42 -9.30
CA GLU A 131 1.70 -22.39 -10.75
C GLU A 131 2.08 -21.06 -11.40
N TYR A 132 2.13 -19.95 -10.65
CA TYR A 132 2.54 -18.63 -11.14
C TYR A 132 4.02 -18.30 -10.92
N ARG A 133 4.84 -19.28 -10.50
CA ARG A 133 6.24 -19.03 -10.13
C ARG A 133 7.06 -18.37 -11.23
N GLU A 134 7.00 -18.89 -12.45
CA GLU A 134 7.69 -18.31 -13.61
C GLU A 134 7.19 -16.90 -13.92
N LYS A 135 5.89 -16.67 -13.75
CA LYS A 135 5.31 -15.33 -13.92
C LYS A 135 5.88 -14.35 -12.91
N PHE A 136 6.05 -14.75 -11.64
CA PHE A 136 6.61 -13.90 -10.60
C PHE A 136 8.08 -13.53 -10.91
N LEU A 137 8.87 -14.52 -11.34
CA LEU A 137 10.27 -14.31 -11.73
C LEU A 137 10.42 -13.43 -12.98
N SER A 138 9.43 -13.43 -13.87
CA SER A 138 9.44 -12.60 -15.09
C SER A 138 9.32 -11.09 -14.82
N PHE A 139 8.81 -10.68 -13.66
CA PHE A 139 8.60 -9.26 -13.37
C PHE A 139 9.91 -8.53 -13.09
N LYS A 140 10.18 -7.50 -13.90
CA LYS A 140 11.33 -6.62 -13.74
C LYS A 140 11.07 -5.41 -12.86
N ARG A 141 9.80 -5.12 -12.53
CA ARG A 141 9.40 -3.93 -11.77
C ARG A 141 8.42 -4.32 -10.68
N ASN A 142 8.57 -3.64 -9.55
CA ASN A 142 7.78 -3.86 -8.35
C ASN A 142 6.30 -3.55 -8.57
N SER A 143 5.97 -2.43 -9.21
CA SER A 143 4.58 -2.06 -9.48
C SER A 143 3.84 -3.10 -10.31
N HIS A 144 4.48 -3.64 -11.36
CA HIS A 144 3.90 -4.68 -12.22
C HIS A 144 3.60 -5.96 -11.43
N LEU A 145 4.56 -6.44 -10.62
CA LEU A 145 4.36 -7.61 -9.76
C LEU A 145 3.18 -7.39 -8.81
N LYS A 146 3.13 -6.25 -8.12
CA LYS A 146 2.11 -5.96 -7.12
C LYS A 146 0.72 -5.85 -7.71
N LYS A 147 0.58 -5.12 -8.83
CA LYS A 147 -0.68 -4.99 -9.55
C LYS A 147 -1.15 -6.33 -10.11
N PHE A 148 -0.25 -7.15 -10.66
CA PHE A 148 -0.59 -8.48 -11.13
C PHE A 148 -1.15 -9.34 -10.00
N VAL A 149 -0.43 -9.43 -8.88
CA VAL A 149 -0.83 -10.27 -7.74
C VAL A 149 -2.13 -9.77 -7.13
N TRP A 150 -2.28 -8.46 -6.97
CA TRP A 150 -3.53 -7.87 -6.49
C TRP A 150 -4.71 -8.24 -7.40
N ASN A 151 -4.63 -7.94 -8.70
CA ASN A 151 -5.75 -8.09 -9.64
C ASN A 151 -6.11 -9.55 -9.91
N ASN A 152 -5.13 -10.42 -10.06
CA ASN A 152 -5.35 -11.77 -10.59
C ASN A 152 -5.40 -12.84 -9.49
N LEU A 153 -4.77 -12.60 -8.33
CA LEU A 153 -4.61 -13.64 -7.30
C LEU A 153 -5.30 -13.28 -5.99
N GLN A 154 -5.08 -12.06 -5.47
CA GLN A 154 -5.58 -11.71 -4.13
C GLN A 154 -7.02 -11.21 -4.14
N LYS A 155 -7.34 -10.27 -5.03
CA LYS A 155 -8.66 -9.65 -5.11
C LYS A 155 -9.79 -10.67 -5.31
N PRO A 156 -9.66 -11.72 -6.15
CA PRO A 156 -10.71 -12.73 -6.33
C PRO A 156 -11.05 -13.53 -5.07
N ILE A 157 -10.09 -13.69 -4.15
CA ILE A 157 -10.24 -14.50 -2.93
C ILE A 157 -10.23 -13.65 -1.65
N MET A 158 -10.29 -12.33 -1.79
CA MET A 158 -10.20 -11.40 -0.67
C MET A 158 -11.42 -11.52 0.24
N LYS A 159 -11.18 -11.78 1.53
CA LYS A 159 -12.27 -11.90 2.53
C LYS A 159 -12.71 -10.55 3.09
N ASN A 160 -11.76 -9.63 3.27
CA ASN A 160 -12.01 -8.32 3.86
C ASN A 160 -12.58 -7.34 2.83
N THR A 161 -13.34 -6.36 3.30
CA THR A 161 -13.83 -5.27 2.44
C THR A 161 -12.64 -4.51 1.85
N PHE A 162 -12.70 -4.19 0.56
CA PHE A 162 -11.69 -3.36 -0.07
C PHE A 162 -12.30 -2.30 -0.99
N VAL A 163 -11.47 -1.31 -1.32
CA VAL A 163 -11.75 -0.29 -2.34
C VAL A 163 -10.47 0.01 -3.10
N GLU A 164 -10.61 0.22 -4.40
CA GLU A 164 -9.53 0.65 -5.27
C GLU A 164 -9.71 2.13 -5.59
N VAL A 165 -8.62 2.88 -5.55
CA VAL A 165 -8.64 4.32 -5.78
C VAL A 165 -7.47 4.73 -6.65
N GLU A 166 -7.71 5.66 -7.56
CA GLU A 166 -6.64 6.28 -8.35
C GLU A 166 -5.92 7.34 -7.52
N TYR A 167 -4.61 7.49 -7.73
CA TYR A 167 -3.77 8.50 -7.07
C TYR A 167 -4.35 9.91 -7.18
N ASP A 168 -5.01 10.21 -8.30
CA ASP A 168 -5.57 11.53 -8.62
C ASP A 168 -6.71 11.94 -7.68
N ILE A 169 -7.29 11.00 -6.92
CA ILE A 169 -8.25 11.33 -5.85
C ILE A 169 -7.62 12.24 -4.79
N LEU A 170 -6.30 12.13 -4.61
CA LEU A 170 -5.55 12.94 -3.64
C LEU A 170 -5.46 14.40 -4.06
N GLU A 171 -5.65 14.74 -5.34
CA GLU A 171 -5.63 16.14 -5.79
C GLU A 171 -6.79 16.96 -5.22
N GLN A 172 -7.83 16.28 -4.73
CA GLN A 172 -9.02 16.89 -4.14
C GLN A 172 -8.83 17.29 -2.67
N THR A 173 -7.70 16.90 -2.06
CA THR A 173 -7.41 17.22 -0.66
C THR A 173 -6.72 18.58 -0.52
N LYS A 174 -7.01 19.29 0.57
CA LYS A 174 -6.50 20.67 0.78
C LYS A 174 -4.98 20.76 0.84
N GLU A 175 -4.31 19.72 1.29
CA GLU A 175 -2.86 19.68 1.51
C GLU A 175 -2.08 19.09 0.34
N PHE A 176 -2.74 18.77 -0.79
CA PHE A 176 -2.07 18.19 -1.93
C PHE A 176 -1.17 19.22 -2.59
N ILE A 177 0.08 18.83 -2.86
CA ILE A 177 1.04 19.67 -3.56
C ILE A 177 1.15 19.17 -5.01
N PRO A 178 0.72 19.97 -6.02
CA PRO A 178 0.83 19.61 -7.43
C PRO A 178 2.27 19.37 -7.85
N LYS A 179 2.49 18.49 -8.84
CA LYS A 179 3.83 18.11 -9.34
C LYS A 179 4.70 19.32 -9.72
N SER A 180 4.10 20.35 -10.32
CA SER A 180 4.79 21.59 -10.72
C SER A 180 5.35 22.40 -9.54
N LYS A 181 4.81 22.22 -8.33
CA LYS A 181 5.24 22.94 -7.12
C LYS A 181 6.17 22.09 -6.23
N ARG A 182 6.54 20.89 -6.66
CA ARG A 182 7.40 19.97 -5.89
C ARG A 182 8.88 20.27 -6.10
N ILE A 183 9.40 21.28 -5.41
CA ILE A 183 10.84 21.66 -5.44
C ILE A 183 11.56 20.96 -4.28
N ASN A 184 12.66 20.25 -4.54
CA ASN A 184 13.48 19.54 -3.54
C ASN A 184 12.73 18.49 -2.67
N PHE A 185 11.81 17.74 -3.27
CA PHE A 185 11.01 16.74 -2.54
C PHE A 185 11.78 15.47 -2.16
N ASP A 186 11.89 15.20 -0.85
CA ASP A 186 12.45 13.96 -0.29
C ASP A 186 11.49 12.75 -0.42
N SER A 187 11.89 11.60 0.11
CA SER A 187 11.17 10.33 -0.08
C SER A 187 9.83 10.22 0.68
N LYS A 188 9.57 11.04 1.70
CA LYS A 188 8.43 10.92 2.64
C LYS A 188 7.75 12.26 2.98
N GLN A 189 7.66 13.20 2.03
CA GLN A 189 7.06 14.50 2.32
C GLN A 189 5.54 14.49 2.44
N ILE A 190 5.10 15.12 3.53
CA ILE A 190 3.76 15.52 3.91
C ILE A 190 3.92 16.98 4.37
N LYS A 191 2.99 17.88 4.02
CA LYS A 191 3.05 19.29 4.44
C LYS A 191 2.51 19.46 5.86
#